data_AF-A0A023FQH6-F1
#
_entry.id   AF-A0A023FQH6-F1
#
_cell.length_a   1.000
_cell.length_b   1.000
_cell.length_c   1.000
_cell.angle_alpha   90.00
_cell.angle_beta   90.00
_cell.angle_gamma   90.00
#
_symmetry.space_group_name_H-M   'P 1'
#
loop_
_entity.id
_entity.type
_entity.pdbx_description
1 polymer ?
#
loop_
_entity_poly.entity_id
_entity_poly.type
_entity_poly.pdbx_seq_one_letter_code
_entity_poly.pdbx_strand_id
1 'polypeptide(L)'
;MQCRTLISVVTWYALVAFMVAELQGEHENEGTTNKPKCETPKRPFYNLSDESDASTILFIYNSTSRMCESVLIDPRHHNNTFESRFECVSQCNPDQGSPFCADEPIAPCNGTVQYSYDELNVAYFYNVTSMTCQNYTVCADYVDRSDYVNFYFTDDFCEFNCGGFNVSNVCGSNSTKKVG
;
A
#
# COMPACT_ATOMS: atom_id res chain seq x y z
N MET A 1 -8.48 2.39 -12.59
CA MET A 1 -9.63 1.53 -12.15
C MET A 1 -10.13 2.11 -10.83
N GLN A 2 -11.16 2.96 -10.84
CA GLN A 2 -11.55 3.65 -9.60
C GLN A 2 -12.32 2.70 -8.67
N CYS A 3 -11.89 2.58 -7.41
CA CYS A 3 -12.56 1.80 -6.35
C CYS A 3 -13.92 2.44 -6.00
N ARG A 4 -14.88 2.37 -6.92
CA ARG A 4 -16.25 2.86 -6.76
C ARG A 4 -17.10 1.77 -6.11
N THR A 5 -17.88 2.13 -5.10
CA THR A 5 -18.93 1.28 -4.53
C THR A 5 -19.98 0.98 -5.61
N LEU A 6 -19.90 -0.20 -6.25
CA LEU A 6 -20.92 -0.64 -7.18
C LEU A 6 -22.11 -1.20 -6.38
N ILE A 7 -23.25 -0.50 -6.39
CA ILE A 7 -24.53 -1.04 -5.92
C ILE A 7 -24.98 -2.09 -6.95
N SER A 8 -24.58 -3.34 -6.74
CA SER A 8 -25.07 -4.47 -7.52
C SER A 8 -26.32 -5.04 -6.86
N VAL A 9 -27.47 -4.98 -7.55
CA VAL A 9 -28.68 -5.68 -7.11
C VAL A 9 -28.49 -7.17 -7.44
N VAL A 10 -27.96 -7.92 -6.48
CA VAL A 10 -27.77 -9.37 -6.64
C VAL A 10 -28.95 -10.10 -6.01
N THR A 11 -29.83 -10.63 -6.86
CA THR A 11 -30.84 -11.63 -6.52
C THR A 11 -30.17 -12.86 -5.90
N TRP A 12 -30.67 -13.26 -4.73
CA TRP A 12 -30.13 -14.33 -3.90
C TRP A 12 -30.34 -15.69 -4.55
N TYR A 13 -29.23 -16.42 -4.78
CA TYR A 13 -29.24 -17.88 -4.82
C TYR A 13 -28.21 -18.39 -3.81
N ALA A 14 -28.65 -19.27 -2.93
CA ALA A 14 -27.85 -19.79 -1.82
C ALA A 14 -27.09 -21.07 -2.20
N LEU A 15 -25.98 -21.29 -1.46
CA LEU A 15 -25.20 -22.52 -1.22
C LEU A 15 -24.13 -22.90 -2.27
N VAL A 16 -22.85 -23.05 -1.85
CA VAL A 16 -22.20 -24.28 -1.35
C VAL A 16 -20.89 -23.92 -0.62
N ALA A 17 -20.51 -24.74 0.38
CA ALA A 17 -19.41 -24.57 1.33
C ALA A 17 -17.99 -24.71 0.74
N PHE A 18 -17.03 -24.12 1.46
CA PHE A 18 -15.57 -24.11 1.24
C PHE A 18 -14.91 -25.47 1.46
N MET A 19 -13.96 -25.81 0.58
CA MET A 19 -12.75 -26.58 0.92
C MET A 19 -11.56 -25.91 0.21
N VAL A 20 -10.72 -25.19 0.95
CA VAL A 20 -9.37 -24.84 0.49
C VAL A 20 -8.46 -25.96 0.99
N ALA A 21 -7.93 -26.76 0.07
CA ALA A 21 -6.84 -27.66 0.35
C ALA A 21 -5.53 -26.85 0.30
N GLU A 22 -4.86 -26.75 1.45
CA GLU A 22 -3.46 -26.31 1.50
C GLU A 22 -2.60 -27.38 0.81
N LEU A 23 -1.99 -27.04 -0.32
CA LEU A 23 -0.81 -27.74 -0.80
C LEU A 23 0.41 -27.03 -0.21
N GLN A 24 0.86 -27.54 0.93
CA GLN A 24 2.20 -27.26 1.44
C GLN A 24 3.22 -27.89 0.49
N GLY A 25 3.96 -27.05 -0.23
CA GLY A 25 5.26 -27.38 -0.79
C GLY A 25 6.34 -26.83 0.13
N GLU A 26 6.96 -27.72 0.90
CA GLU A 26 8.21 -27.50 1.63
C GLU A 26 9.29 -26.91 0.70
N HIS A 27 10.02 -25.88 1.15
CA HIS A 27 11.46 -25.98 1.43
C HIS A 27 12.01 -24.63 1.92
N GLU A 28 11.87 -24.27 3.20
CA GLU A 28 12.64 -23.15 3.74
C GLU A 28 13.25 -23.46 5.11
N ASN A 29 14.58 -23.33 5.13
CA ASN A 29 15.44 -23.49 6.28
C ASN A 29 14.98 -22.61 7.44
N GLU A 30 14.81 -23.25 8.59
CA GLU A 30 14.42 -22.67 9.86
C GLU A 30 15.55 -21.77 10.43
N GLY A 31 15.65 -20.54 9.92
CA GLY A 31 15.93 -19.41 10.78
C GLY A 31 14.59 -18.99 11.37
N THR A 32 14.43 -19.00 12.69
CA THR A 32 13.21 -18.49 13.34
C THR A 32 13.11 -16.98 13.17
N THR A 33 12.79 -16.51 11.97
CA THR A 33 12.26 -15.17 11.72
C THR A 33 10.85 -15.20 12.29
N ASN A 34 10.70 -14.67 13.50
CA ASN A 34 9.38 -14.46 14.10
C ASN A 34 8.58 -13.60 13.11
N LYS A 35 7.59 -14.20 12.43
CA LYS A 35 6.70 -13.47 11.53
C LYS A 35 6.10 -12.28 12.28
N PRO A 36 6.07 -11.07 11.68
CA PRO A 36 5.47 -9.91 12.33
C PRO A 36 4.04 -10.22 12.79
N LYS A 37 3.67 -9.78 13.99
CA LYS A 37 2.30 -9.93 14.49
C LYS A 37 1.47 -8.69 14.19
N CYS A 38 0.15 -8.86 14.13
CA CYS A 38 -0.82 -7.78 13.98
C CYS A 38 -1.08 -7.08 15.32
N GLU A 39 -0.02 -6.53 15.91
CA GLU A 39 -0.02 -5.83 17.19
C GLU A 39 0.76 -4.52 17.04
N THR A 40 0.24 -3.43 17.60
CA THR A 40 0.94 -2.14 17.56
C THR A 40 2.27 -2.24 18.33
N PRO A 41 3.42 -1.86 17.74
CA PRO A 41 4.68 -1.78 18.46
C PRO A 41 4.61 -0.85 19.67
N LYS A 42 5.47 -1.07 20.66
CA LYS A 42 5.53 -0.21 21.85
C LYS A 42 6.12 1.15 21.47
N ARG A 43 5.51 2.22 21.98
CA ARG A 43 6.05 3.58 21.91
C ARG A 43 7.20 3.77 22.92
N PRO A 44 8.12 4.74 22.68
CA PRO A 44 8.22 5.60 21.49
C PRO A 44 8.74 4.81 20.28
N PHE A 45 8.27 5.15 19.07
CA PHE A 45 8.70 4.47 17.84
C PHE A 45 10.14 4.81 17.45
N TYR A 46 10.55 6.05 17.70
CA TYR A 46 11.88 6.56 17.42
C TYR A 46 12.31 7.58 18.49
N ASN A 47 13.60 7.89 18.55
CA ASN A 47 14.17 8.84 19.50
C ASN A 47 14.89 9.98 18.76
N LEU A 48 14.34 11.19 18.81
CA LEU A 48 14.89 12.39 18.16
C LEU A 48 16.27 12.82 18.70
N SER A 49 16.69 12.31 19.86
CA SER A 49 17.98 12.64 20.47
C SER A 49 19.11 11.68 20.08
N ASP A 50 18.85 10.72 19.19
CA ASP A 50 19.87 9.79 18.70
C ASP A 50 20.69 10.44 17.58
N GLU A 51 21.96 10.76 17.85
CA GLU A 51 22.85 11.44 16.90
C GLU A 51 23.15 10.59 15.64
N SER A 52 22.89 9.28 15.71
CA SER A 52 23.14 8.30 14.64
C SER A 52 21.86 7.79 14.00
N ASP A 53 20.78 8.58 14.00
CA ASP A 53 19.42 8.17 13.60
C ASP A 53 19.40 7.23 12.38
N ALA A 54 19.23 5.95 12.67
CA ALA A 54 19.12 4.86 11.70
C ALA A 54 17.66 4.44 11.52
N SER A 55 16.72 5.28 11.95
CA SER A 55 15.30 5.01 11.83
C SER A 55 14.90 4.94 10.37
N THR A 56 13.97 4.04 10.06
CA THR A 56 13.43 3.85 8.71
C THR A 56 11.91 3.90 8.74
N ILE A 57 11.31 4.26 7.61
CA ILE A 57 9.85 4.28 7.47
C ILE A 57 9.40 2.84 7.19
N LEU A 58 8.56 2.32 8.07
CA LEU A 58 7.97 0.98 7.96
C LEU A 58 6.47 1.05 8.20
N PHE A 59 5.75 0.00 7.83
CA PHE A 59 4.33 -0.14 8.19
C PHE A 59 4.17 -0.81 9.54
N ILE A 60 3.19 -0.36 10.32
CA ILE A 60 2.70 -1.03 11.52
C ILE A 60 1.22 -1.31 11.38
N TYR A 61 0.76 -2.39 12.01
CA TYR A 61 -0.67 -2.55 12.26
C TYR A 61 -1.05 -1.80 13.53
N ASN A 62 -1.80 -0.71 13.39
CA ASN A 62 -2.35 0.02 14.51
C ASN A 62 -3.64 -0.65 14.98
N SER A 63 -3.57 -1.43 16.05
CA SER A 63 -4.70 -2.14 16.65
C SER A 63 -5.87 -1.25 17.10
N THR A 64 -5.62 0.05 17.34
CA THR A 64 -6.67 1.01 17.73
C THR A 64 -7.50 1.44 16.54
N SER A 65 -6.84 1.92 15.47
CA SER A 65 -7.51 2.31 14.23
C SER A 65 -7.92 1.10 13.38
N ARG A 66 -7.31 -0.06 13.66
CA ARG A 66 -7.33 -1.28 12.85
C ARG A 66 -6.77 -1.06 11.43
N MET A 67 -5.82 -0.14 11.29
CA MET A 67 -5.23 0.21 10.01
C MET A 67 -3.73 -0.04 10.00
N CYS A 68 -3.23 -0.43 8.84
CA CYS A 68 -1.82 -0.38 8.49
C CYS A 68 -1.43 1.06 8.15
N GLU A 69 -0.48 1.59 8.92
CA GLU A 69 -0.02 2.98 8.88
C GLU A 69 1.50 2.99 8.74
N SER A 70 2.06 3.89 7.91
CA SER A 70 3.51 4.09 7.83
C SER A 70 3.97 4.99 8.97
N VAL A 71 5.11 4.64 9.57
CA VAL A 71 5.70 5.36 10.70
C VAL A 71 7.22 5.28 10.63
N LEU A 72 7.90 6.32 11.12
CA LEU A 72 9.35 6.29 11.33
C LEU A 72 9.66 5.45 12.57
N ILE A 73 10.47 4.41 12.41
CA ILE A 73 10.78 3.42 13.46
C ILE A 73 12.28 3.25 13.60
N ASP A 74 12.74 3.28 14.84
CA ASP A 74 14.09 2.93 15.22
C ASP A 74 14.35 1.42 15.05
N PRO A 75 15.54 0.99 14.56
CA PRO A 75 15.89 -0.43 14.41
C PRO A 75 15.60 -1.32 15.62
N ARG A 76 15.70 -0.79 16.83
CA ARG A 76 15.40 -1.50 18.09
C ARG A 76 13.92 -1.90 18.23
N HIS A 77 13.03 -1.29 17.45
CA HIS A 77 11.59 -1.46 17.48
C HIS A 77 11.01 -2.06 16.19
N HIS A 78 11.84 -2.66 15.32
CA HIS A 78 11.37 -3.36 14.10
C HIS A 78 10.53 -4.62 14.37
N ASN A 79 10.31 -5.00 15.62
CA ASN A 79 9.39 -6.09 15.94
C ASN A 79 7.95 -5.65 15.64
N ASN A 80 7.18 -6.51 14.97
CA ASN A 80 5.80 -6.24 14.52
C ASN A 80 5.68 -5.07 13.52
N THR A 81 6.68 -4.91 12.67
CA THR A 81 6.66 -3.98 11.53
C THR A 81 6.67 -4.76 10.21
N PHE A 82 6.34 -4.07 9.12
CA PHE A 82 6.24 -4.63 7.78
C PHE A 82 6.97 -3.73 6.78
N GLU A 83 7.59 -4.32 5.76
CA GLU A 83 8.41 -3.59 4.79
C GLU A 83 7.56 -2.92 3.71
N SER A 84 6.32 -3.38 3.50
CA SER A 84 5.39 -2.77 2.55
C SER A 84 3.97 -2.69 3.11
N ARG A 85 3.17 -1.80 2.50
CA ARG A 85 1.74 -1.70 2.83
C ARG A 85 1.02 -3.01 2.54
N PHE A 86 1.35 -3.65 1.42
CA PHE A 86 0.71 -4.88 0.99
C PHE A 86 0.93 -6.02 2.00
N GLU A 87 2.14 -6.19 2.51
CA GLU A 87 2.42 -7.17 3.56
C GLU A 87 1.58 -6.94 4.81
N CYS A 88 1.57 -5.71 5.33
CA CYS A 88 0.77 -5.38 6.51
C CYS A 88 -0.73 -5.61 6.26
N VAL A 89 -1.26 -5.09 5.15
CA VAL A 89 -2.70 -5.15 4.83
C VAL A 89 -3.13 -6.58 4.58
N SER A 90 -2.40 -7.34 3.77
CA SER A 90 -2.73 -8.73 3.45
C SER A 90 -2.70 -9.64 4.68
N GLN A 91 -1.81 -9.37 5.64
CA GLN A 91 -1.69 -10.16 6.85
C GLN A 91 -2.68 -9.73 7.95
N CYS A 92 -2.87 -8.42 8.16
CA CYS A 92 -3.53 -7.89 9.36
C CYS A 92 -4.90 -7.27 9.12
N ASN A 93 -5.17 -6.73 7.93
CA ASN A 93 -6.49 -6.19 7.61
C ASN A 93 -6.73 -6.13 6.09
N PRO A 94 -7.08 -7.26 5.44
CA PRO A 94 -7.35 -7.29 4.00
C PRO A 94 -8.50 -6.38 3.56
N ASP A 95 -9.37 -5.97 4.49
CA ASP A 95 -10.46 -5.05 4.21
C ASP A 95 -9.99 -3.61 3.92
N GLN A 96 -8.77 -3.26 4.33
CA GLN A 96 -8.21 -1.93 4.12
C GLN A 96 -7.82 -1.67 2.66
N GLY A 97 -7.19 -2.66 2.01
CA GLY A 97 -6.60 -2.48 0.68
C GLY A 97 -5.60 -1.32 0.60
N SER A 98 -5.48 -0.76 -0.60
CA SER A 98 -4.78 0.48 -0.89
C SER A 98 -5.47 1.20 -2.06
N PRO A 99 -6.73 1.67 -1.88
CA PRO A 99 -7.61 2.04 -2.99
C PRO A 99 -7.06 3.19 -3.85
N PHE A 100 -6.26 4.08 -3.26
CA PHE A 100 -5.61 5.18 -3.98
C PHE A 100 -4.57 4.67 -5.01
N CYS A 101 -3.99 3.48 -4.84
CA CYS A 101 -3.12 2.87 -5.84
C CYS A 101 -3.86 2.45 -7.12
N ALA A 102 -5.19 2.47 -7.13
CA ALA A 102 -6.01 2.13 -8.29
C ALA A 102 -6.51 3.38 -9.06
N ASP A 103 -6.33 4.56 -8.47
CA ASP A 103 -6.70 5.85 -9.09
C ASP A 103 -5.74 6.22 -10.22
N GLU A 104 -6.19 7.12 -11.09
CA GLU A 104 -5.35 7.65 -12.17
C GLU A 104 -4.23 8.56 -11.61
N PRO A 105 -3.07 8.67 -12.30
CA PRO A 105 -2.03 9.61 -11.92
C PRO A 105 -2.57 11.05 -11.89
N ILE A 106 -2.07 11.87 -10.96
CA ILE A 106 -2.50 13.26 -10.84
C ILE A 106 -1.73 14.15 -11.82
N ALA A 107 -2.47 15.02 -12.51
CA ALA A 107 -1.92 16.04 -13.41
C ALA A 107 -0.91 15.52 -14.46
N PRO A 108 -1.21 14.41 -15.17
CA PRO A 108 -0.34 13.96 -16.25
C PRO A 108 -0.31 14.99 -17.38
N CYS A 109 0.84 15.15 -18.01
CA CYS A 109 0.97 15.98 -19.20
C CYS A 109 0.17 15.41 -20.39
N ASN A 110 -0.74 16.20 -20.94
CA ASN A 110 -1.59 15.81 -22.09
C ASN A 110 -0.97 16.11 -23.47
N GLY A 111 0.35 15.97 -23.64
CA GLY A 111 1.00 16.22 -24.95
C GLY A 111 2.44 16.72 -24.88
N THR A 112 2.92 17.34 -25.96
CA THR A 112 4.29 17.87 -26.07
C THR A 112 4.51 18.96 -25.02
N VAL A 113 5.31 18.60 -24.02
CA VAL A 113 5.72 19.47 -22.93
C VAL A 113 6.51 20.63 -23.52
N GLN A 114 5.96 21.84 -23.44
CA GLN A 114 6.54 23.05 -24.02
C GLN A 114 7.43 23.80 -23.00
N TYR A 115 8.15 23.05 -22.17
CA TYR A 115 9.06 23.60 -21.16
C TYR A 115 10.50 23.23 -21.52
N SER A 116 11.40 24.21 -21.37
CA SER A 116 12.83 24.03 -21.57
C SER A 116 13.38 22.96 -20.65
N TYR A 117 14.28 22.14 -21.21
CA TYR A 117 14.95 20.93 -20.72
C TYR A 117 15.38 20.80 -19.23
N ASP A 118 15.20 21.80 -18.36
CA ASP A 118 15.78 21.81 -17.02
C ASP A 118 14.85 21.36 -15.86
N GLU A 119 13.53 21.18 -16.04
CA GLU A 119 12.63 20.80 -14.93
C GLU A 119 11.44 19.91 -15.35
N LEU A 120 11.69 18.80 -16.06
CA LEU A 120 10.65 17.76 -16.16
C LEU A 120 10.52 17.06 -14.79
N ASN A 121 9.48 17.42 -14.04
CA ASN A 121 9.09 16.73 -12.82
C ASN A 121 8.56 15.34 -13.18
N VAL A 122 9.47 14.37 -13.26
CA VAL A 122 9.12 12.96 -13.39
C VAL A 122 8.59 12.47 -12.05
N ALA A 123 7.41 11.87 -12.07
CA ALA A 123 6.81 11.18 -10.94
C ALA A 123 6.45 9.75 -11.32
N TYR A 124 6.04 8.97 -10.34
CA TYR A 124 5.63 7.59 -10.46
C TYR A 124 4.18 7.45 -10.02
N PHE A 125 3.46 6.54 -10.65
CA PHE A 125 2.14 6.09 -10.23
C PHE A 125 2.09 4.57 -10.34
N TYR A 126 1.25 3.95 -9.51
CA TYR A 126 1.03 2.52 -9.57
C TYR A 126 -0.01 2.19 -10.64
N ASN A 127 0.37 1.38 -11.62
CA ASN A 127 -0.56 0.80 -12.56
C ASN A 127 -1.00 -0.57 -12.04
N VAL A 128 -2.16 -0.61 -11.39
CA VAL A 128 -2.69 -1.84 -10.78
C VAL A 128 -3.02 -2.96 -11.78
N THR A 129 -3.18 -2.61 -13.06
CA THR A 129 -3.45 -3.63 -14.10
C THR A 129 -2.17 -4.34 -14.50
N SER A 130 -1.07 -3.61 -14.67
CA SER A 130 0.25 -4.22 -14.93
C SER A 130 0.97 -4.65 -13.66
N MET A 131 0.47 -4.25 -12.48
CA MET A 131 1.07 -4.49 -11.17
C MET A 131 2.49 -3.92 -11.04
N THR A 132 2.70 -2.72 -11.58
CA THR A 132 4.01 -2.07 -11.62
C THR A 132 3.91 -0.57 -11.39
N CYS A 133 4.89 0.01 -10.72
CA CYS A 133 5.13 1.44 -10.75
C CYS A 133 5.59 1.90 -12.15
N GLN A 134 4.97 2.96 -12.67
CA GLN A 134 5.24 3.53 -13.97
C GLN A 134 5.53 5.01 -13.82
N ASN A 135 6.56 5.50 -14.51
CA ASN A 135 6.86 6.92 -14.52
C ASN A 135 5.96 7.69 -15.49
N TYR A 136 5.77 8.98 -15.20
CA TYR A 136 5.08 9.92 -16.06
C TYR A 136 5.58 11.34 -15.78
N THR A 137 5.31 12.25 -16.71
CA THR A 137 5.62 13.68 -16.54
C THR A 137 4.43 14.40 -15.93
N VAL A 138 4.70 15.17 -14.88
CA VAL A 138 3.72 15.99 -14.17
C VAL A 138 3.68 17.39 -14.78
N CYS A 139 2.50 17.87 -15.16
CA CYS A 139 2.27 19.20 -15.73
C CYS A 139 1.48 20.12 -14.77
N ALA A 140 1.91 20.16 -13.51
CA ALA A 140 1.32 21.04 -12.51
C ALA A 140 2.40 21.55 -11.54
N ASP A 141 2.37 22.86 -11.27
CA ASP A 141 3.28 23.51 -10.33
C ASP A 141 3.03 23.05 -8.88
N TYR A 142 1.78 22.68 -8.58
CA TYR A 142 1.36 22.17 -7.29
C TYR A 142 0.37 21.02 -7.47
N VAL A 143 0.65 19.92 -6.78
CA VAL A 143 -0.20 18.74 -6.67
C VAL A 143 -0.38 18.43 -5.20
N ASP A 144 -1.58 18.02 -4.79
CA ASP A 144 -1.81 17.50 -3.45
C ASP A 144 -0.96 16.23 -3.27
N ARG A 145 -0.08 16.25 -2.27
CA ARG A 145 0.96 15.23 -2.03
C ARG A 145 0.64 14.35 -0.82
N SER A 146 -0.63 14.20 -0.48
CA SER A 146 -1.01 13.32 0.62
C SER A 146 -0.61 11.86 0.35
N ASP A 147 -0.44 11.05 1.40
CA ASP A 147 -0.14 9.62 1.30
C ASP A 147 -1.30 8.77 0.72
N TYR A 148 -2.32 9.43 0.18
CA TYR A 148 -3.58 8.85 -0.31
C TYR A 148 -3.88 9.21 -1.76
N VAL A 149 -2.86 9.60 -2.53
CA VAL A 149 -2.97 9.82 -3.97
C VAL A 149 -2.00 8.92 -4.74
N ASN A 150 -2.33 8.59 -5.99
CA ASN A 150 -1.45 7.79 -6.85
C ASN A 150 -0.32 8.63 -7.46
N PHE A 151 0.55 9.15 -6.59
CA PHE A 151 1.66 10.04 -6.95
C PHE A 151 2.85 9.79 -6.04
N TYR A 152 4.01 9.49 -6.63
CA TYR A 152 5.25 9.22 -5.88
C TYR A 152 6.46 9.86 -6.57
N PHE A 153 7.44 10.31 -5.79
CA PHE A 153 8.68 10.90 -6.33
C PHE A 153 9.67 9.86 -6.84
N THR A 154 9.63 8.66 -6.28
CA THR A 154 10.53 7.57 -6.65
C THR A 154 9.72 6.30 -6.86
N ASP A 155 10.30 5.41 -7.67
CA ASP A 155 9.81 4.05 -7.87
C ASP A 155 9.70 3.31 -6.53
N ASP A 156 10.72 3.42 -5.68
CA ASP A 156 10.77 2.77 -4.36
C ASP A 156 9.61 3.17 -3.45
N PHE A 157 9.22 4.45 -3.40
CA PHE A 157 8.09 4.90 -2.59
C PHE A 157 6.74 4.43 -3.16
N CYS A 158 6.66 4.30 -4.48
CA CYS A 158 5.50 3.74 -5.15
C CYS A 158 5.37 2.25 -4.81
N GLU A 159 6.44 1.45 -4.92
CA GLU A 159 6.43 0.03 -4.58
C GLU A 159 6.21 -0.19 -3.07
N PHE A 160 6.80 0.64 -2.20
CA PHE A 160 6.57 0.61 -0.75
C PHE A 160 5.08 0.72 -0.37
N ASN A 161 4.34 1.57 -1.08
CA ASN A 161 2.91 1.81 -0.81
C ASN A 161 1.96 0.91 -1.60
N CYS A 162 2.32 0.54 -2.84
CA CYS A 162 1.40 -0.08 -3.79
C CYS A 162 1.87 -1.44 -4.34
N GLY A 163 3.15 -1.78 -4.18
CA GLY A 163 3.71 -3.04 -4.65
C GLY A 163 2.97 -4.24 -4.09
N GLY A 164 2.68 -5.23 -4.93
CA GLY A 164 1.94 -6.44 -4.58
C GLY A 164 0.41 -6.32 -4.64
N PHE A 165 -0.16 -5.10 -4.66
CA PHE A 165 -1.59 -4.94 -4.90
C PHE A 165 -1.96 -5.24 -6.36
N ASN A 166 -3.16 -5.73 -6.58
CA ASN A 166 -3.71 -6.01 -7.90
C ASN A 166 -5.21 -5.68 -7.92
N VAL A 167 -5.82 -5.81 -9.09
CA VAL A 167 -7.23 -5.45 -9.30
C VAL A 167 -8.21 -6.14 -8.34
N SER A 168 -7.85 -7.30 -7.78
CA SER A 168 -8.71 -8.06 -6.86
C SER A 168 -8.61 -7.63 -5.39
N ASN A 169 -7.50 -7.02 -4.97
CA ASN A 169 -7.23 -6.72 -3.55
C ASN A 169 -6.96 -5.24 -3.26
N VAL A 170 -6.70 -4.42 -4.29
CA VAL A 170 -6.36 -3.00 -4.13
C VAL A 170 -7.47 -2.20 -3.45
N CYS A 171 -8.74 -2.58 -3.63
CA CYS A 171 -9.86 -1.90 -2.98
C CYS A 171 -10.21 -2.49 -1.59
N GLY A 172 -9.49 -3.51 -1.13
CA GLY A 172 -9.81 -4.26 0.08
C GLY A 172 -11.07 -5.11 -0.04
N SER A 173 -11.20 -6.15 0.79
CA SER A 173 -12.31 -7.13 0.71
C SER A 173 -13.70 -6.54 1.01
N ASN A 174 -13.80 -5.42 1.71
CA ASN A 174 -15.07 -4.76 2.06
C ASN A 174 -15.53 -3.68 1.06
N SER A 175 -14.79 -3.36 0.01
CA SER A 175 -15.25 -2.43 -1.05
C SER A 175 -16.47 -2.96 -1.82
N THR A 176 -16.75 -4.26 -1.72
CA THR A 176 -17.98 -4.89 -2.24
C THR A 176 -19.10 -5.01 -1.20
N LYS A 177 -18.85 -4.63 0.06
CA LYS A 177 -19.73 -4.89 1.21
C LYS A 177 -19.83 -3.70 2.18
N LYS A 178 -20.45 -2.60 1.75
CA LYS A 178 -21.10 -1.67 2.71
C LYS A 178 -22.43 -1.18 2.15
N VAL A 179 -23.48 -1.93 2.49
CA VAL A 179 -24.87 -1.46 2.55
C VAL A 179 -25.25 -1.56 4.02
N GLY A 180 -25.44 -0.42 4.66
CA GLY A 180 -26.09 -0.27 5.96
C GLY A 180 -27.20 0.74 5.80
#